data_AF-A0A3P7NVC0-F1
#
_entry.id   AF-A0A3P7NVC0-F1
#
_cell.length_a   1.000
_cell.length_b   1.000
_cell.length_c   1.000
_cell.angle_alpha   90.00
_cell.angle_beta   90.00
_cell.angle_gamma   90.00
#
_symmetry.space_group_name_H-M   'P 1'
#
loop_
_entity.id
_entity.type
_entity.pdbx_description
1 polymer ?
#
loop_
_entity_poly.entity_id
_entity_poly.type
_entity_poly.pdbx_seq_one_letter_code
_entity_poly.pdbx_strand_id
1 'polypeptide(L)'
;MASSPSETCPNATKACCDVYRCRLINGAECATGPCCEVTSTPKGYQCRLRSAGSTCRPETGSCDLPEFCDGSSEWCPADVYKIDGESCYTEHGYKSYCVRGGCRSSQDWCQTLWGDTATPAGYGCMEYNMRLSRDRKADDVANCGKSRPIAEERWNDAQSWPSKVCKTWEDAQCGRLWCLHSNEKAMLLGWIQSQQRVDPQSGRSCLALVYDPMCYNGSCMALSSIPVPITCNCNSHGVCNNLGNCHCNPGFAPPYCLDSGDGGSINSGPPPPCEFHPLAHPLAERFSGTFGVSFSWLPSSYV
;
A
#
# COMPACT_ATOMS: atom_id res chain seq x y z
N MET A 1 32.31 -1.92 -21.38
CA MET A 1 32.17 -0.54 -21.89
C MET A 1 31.01 0.08 -21.14
N ALA A 2 31.24 1.16 -20.38
CA ALA A 2 30.13 1.90 -19.77
C ALA A 2 29.38 2.62 -20.90
N SER A 3 28.06 2.43 -20.99
CA SER A 3 27.21 3.16 -21.94
C SER A 3 27.28 4.66 -21.65
N SER A 4 27.22 5.47 -22.70
CA SER A 4 27.26 6.93 -22.54
C SER A 4 26.00 7.42 -21.81
N PRO A 5 26.05 8.53 -21.05
CA PRO A 5 24.86 9.13 -20.43
C PRO A 5 23.74 9.42 -21.45
N SER A 6 24.11 9.74 -22.69
CA SER A 6 23.16 9.95 -23.78
C SER A 6 22.44 8.68 -24.28
N GLU A 7 22.94 7.49 -23.96
CA GLU A 7 22.29 6.23 -24.35
C GLU A 7 21.34 5.72 -23.27
N THR A 8 21.55 6.11 -22.01
CA THR A 8 20.78 5.61 -20.86
C THR A 8 19.65 6.53 -20.41
N CYS A 9 19.77 7.85 -20.57
CA CYS A 9 18.69 8.76 -20.16
C CYS A 9 17.45 8.66 -21.07
N PRO A 10 16.23 8.84 -20.52
CA PRO A 10 15.01 8.96 -21.32
C PRO A 10 15.07 10.16 -22.28
N ASN A 11 14.44 10.04 -23.45
CA ASN A 11 14.43 11.11 -24.45
C ASN A 11 13.74 12.39 -23.94
N ALA A 12 12.69 12.25 -23.11
CA ALA A 12 12.04 13.39 -22.46
C ALA A 12 13.01 14.17 -21.55
N THR A 13 13.87 13.48 -20.80
CA THR A 13 14.87 14.15 -19.95
C THR A 13 15.95 14.84 -20.77
N LYS A 14 16.41 14.22 -21.86
CA LYS A 14 17.39 14.85 -22.78
C LYS A 14 16.83 16.11 -23.45
N ALA A 15 15.53 16.19 -23.63
CA ALA A 15 14.86 17.35 -24.20
C ALA A 15 14.90 18.58 -23.27
N CYS A 16 15.03 18.36 -21.96
CA CYS A 16 14.94 19.40 -20.95
C CYS A 16 16.27 19.64 -20.20
N CYS A 17 17.19 18.66 -20.22
CA CYS A 17 18.45 18.70 -19.50
C CYS A 17 19.63 18.32 -20.41
N ASP A 18 20.69 19.12 -20.34
CA ASP A 18 22.00 18.75 -20.83
C ASP A 18 22.59 17.68 -19.89
N VAL A 19 22.47 16.42 -20.30
CA VAL A 19 22.90 15.24 -19.52
C VAL A 19 24.41 15.16 -19.30
N TYR A 20 25.22 15.93 -20.03
CA TYR A 20 26.67 15.97 -19.81
C TYR A 20 27.06 17.03 -18.79
N ARG A 21 26.30 18.14 -18.72
CA ARG A 21 26.54 19.25 -17.79
C ARG A 21 25.64 19.22 -16.55
N CYS A 22 24.65 18.33 -16.53
CA CYS A 22 23.58 18.28 -15.53
C CYS A 22 22.93 19.64 -15.32
N ARG A 23 22.57 20.32 -16.42
CA ARG A 23 21.95 21.64 -16.41
C ARG A 23 20.70 21.66 -17.27
N LEU A 24 19.68 22.36 -16.80
CA LEU A 24 18.49 22.62 -17.60
C LEU A 24 18.86 23.38 -18.88
N ILE A 25 18.22 22.99 -19.98
CA ILE A 25 18.32 23.71 -21.24
C ILE A 25 17.52 25.02 -21.12
N ASN A 26 17.92 26.06 -21.85
CA ASN A 26 17.31 27.39 -21.75
C ASN A 26 15.78 27.34 -21.90
N GLY A 27 15.07 27.81 -20.88
CA GLY A 27 13.60 27.88 -20.84
C GLY A 27 12.92 26.65 -20.24
N ALA A 28 13.66 25.61 -19.85
CA ALA A 28 13.13 24.50 -19.06
C ALA A 28 13.09 24.87 -17.57
N GLU A 29 11.98 24.55 -16.90
CA GLU A 29 11.81 24.71 -15.44
C GLU A 29 12.16 23.43 -14.68
N CYS A 30 12.02 22.30 -15.36
CA CYS A 30 12.24 20.95 -14.84
C CYS A 30 12.73 20.03 -15.95
N ALA A 31 13.19 18.84 -15.60
CA ALA A 31 13.57 17.83 -16.59
C ALA A 31 13.14 16.41 -16.25
N THR A 32 12.75 16.15 -15.00
CA THR A 32 12.36 14.82 -14.54
C THR A 32 11.35 14.91 -13.41
N GLY A 33 10.95 13.76 -12.87
CA GLY A 33 10.00 13.68 -11.75
C GLY A 33 8.53 13.77 -12.17
N PRO A 34 7.63 13.34 -11.28
CA PRO A 34 6.19 13.23 -11.56
C PRO A 34 5.46 14.58 -11.63
N CYS A 35 6.11 15.66 -11.17
CA CYS A 35 5.61 17.03 -11.26
C CYS A 35 6.24 17.81 -12.42
N CYS A 36 6.95 17.16 -13.35
CA CYS A 36 7.44 17.78 -14.56
C CYS A 36 6.61 17.36 -15.78
N GLU A 37 6.03 18.34 -16.46
CA GLU A 37 5.31 18.14 -17.71
C GLU A 37 6.22 18.45 -18.89
N VAL A 38 6.47 17.43 -19.72
CA VAL A 38 7.29 17.54 -20.93
C VAL A 38 6.40 17.38 -22.16
N THR A 39 6.15 18.48 -22.86
CA THR A 39 5.29 18.51 -24.05
C THR A 39 6.11 18.75 -25.32
N SER A 40 5.77 18.02 -26.39
CA SER A 40 6.37 18.25 -27.71
C SER A 40 5.67 19.43 -28.40
N THR A 41 6.47 20.32 -28.98
CA THR A 41 6.01 21.49 -29.70
C THR A 41 6.66 21.54 -31.08
N PRO A 42 6.12 22.28 -32.06
CA PRO A 42 6.75 22.44 -33.37
C PRO A 42 8.17 23.03 -33.33
N LYS A 43 8.57 23.67 -32.21
CA LYS A 43 9.88 24.31 -32.03
C LYS A 43 10.84 23.52 -31.12
N GLY A 44 10.46 22.31 -30.68
CA GLY A 44 11.22 21.51 -29.72
C GLY A 44 10.34 21.04 -28.58
N TYR A 45 10.84 21.02 -27.36
CA TYR A 45 10.07 20.60 -26.17
C TYR A 45 9.84 21.77 -25.23
N GLN A 46 8.70 21.73 -24.53
CA GLN A 46 8.38 22.64 -23.44
C GLN A 46 8.33 21.83 -22.14
N CYS A 47 9.21 22.20 -21.21
CA CYS A 47 9.41 21.50 -19.95
C CYS A 47 9.01 22.43 -18.80
N ARG A 48 7.81 22.22 -18.25
CA ARG A 48 7.20 23.08 -17.25
C ARG A 48 6.85 22.30 -16.00
N LEU A 49 6.93 22.96 -14.85
CA LEU A 49 6.38 22.40 -13.63
C LEU A 49 4.87 22.25 -13.79
N ARG A 50 4.33 21.13 -13.31
CA ARG A 50 2.89 20.92 -13.22
C ARG A 50 2.31 21.94 -12.25
N SER A 51 1.09 22.39 -12.51
CA SER A 51 0.39 23.32 -11.64
C SER A 51 0.22 22.77 -10.23
N ALA A 52 0.24 23.66 -9.24
CA ALA A 52 -0.10 23.30 -7.87
C ALA A 52 -1.47 22.61 -7.82
N GLY A 53 -1.57 21.55 -7.03
CA GLY A 53 -2.76 20.70 -6.95
C GLY A 53 -2.80 19.54 -7.95
N SER A 54 -1.92 19.50 -8.95
CA SER A 54 -1.83 18.34 -9.85
C SER A 54 -1.46 17.06 -9.10
N THR A 55 -2.26 15.99 -9.16
CA THR A 55 -1.92 14.70 -8.54
C THR A 55 -0.64 14.13 -9.14
N CYS A 56 0.38 13.92 -8.29
CA CYS A 56 1.65 13.32 -8.68
C CYS A 56 1.82 11.89 -8.18
N ARG A 57 1.14 11.52 -7.09
CA ARG A 57 1.01 10.15 -6.64
C ARG A 57 -0.44 9.89 -6.20
N PRO A 58 -1.17 8.98 -6.86
CA PRO A 58 -2.48 8.56 -6.40
C PRO A 58 -2.36 7.64 -5.18
N GLU A 59 -3.41 7.60 -4.36
CA GLU A 59 -3.50 6.62 -3.27
C GLU A 59 -3.51 5.18 -3.81
N THR A 60 -2.74 4.30 -3.17
CA THR A 60 -2.69 2.86 -3.46
C THR A 60 -3.30 2.07 -2.31
N GLY A 61 -4.58 1.74 -2.45
CA GLY A 61 -5.33 0.97 -1.46
C GLY A 61 -5.85 1.81 -0.29
N SER A 62 -6.52 1.15 0.65
CA SER A 62 -7.34 1.81 1.67
C SER A 62 -6.56 2.53 2.78
N CYS A 63 -5.25 2.34 2.86
CA CYS A 63 -4.38 2.91 3.89
C CYS A 63 -3.42 3.99 3.41
N ASP A 64 -3.40 4.23 2.10
CA ASP A 64 -2.56 5.23 1.49
C ASP A 64 -3.32 6.56 1.33
N LEU A 65 -2.61 7.66 1.08
CA LEU A 65 -3.18 8.99 0.82
C LEU A 65 -2.58 9.58 -0.46
N PRO A 66 -3.30 10.40 -1.24
CA PRO A 66 -2.74 10.99 -2.45
C PRO A 66 -1.84 12.21 -2.15
N GLU A 67 -0.91 12.48 -3.06
CA GLU A 67 -0.05 13.67 -3.07
C GLU A 67 -0.19 14.47 -4.35
N PHE A 68 -0.02 15.78 -4.17
CA PHE A 68 -0.25 16.80 -5.16
C PHE A 68 0.99 17.68 -5.31
N CYS A 69 1.30 18.04 -6.56
CA CYS A 69 2.38 18.95 -6.86
C CYS A 69 2.17 20.30 -6.16
N ASP A 70 3.25 20.90 -5.69
CA ASP A 70 3.25 22.24 -5.08
C ASP A 70 3.36 23.36 -6.12
N GLY A 71 3.64 23.02 -7.39
CA GLY A 71 3.91 23.96 -8.48
C GLY A 71 5.28 24.64 -8.42
N SER A 72 6.15 24.23 -7.50
CA SER A 72 7.47 24.82 -7.27
C SER A 72 8.62 23.81 -7.40
N SER A 73 8.30 22.52 -7.34
CA SER A 73 9.24 21.40 -7.43
C SER A 73 8.83 20.41 -8.53
N GLU A 74 9.84 19.84 -9.21
CA GLU A 74 9.62 18.77 -10.20
C GLU A 74 9.33 17.40 -9.53
N TRP A 75 9.58 17.32 -8.22
CA TRP A 75 9.35 16.15 -7.38
C TRP A 75 8.05 16.27 -6.60
N CYS A 76 7.34 15.16 -6.50
CA CYS A 76 6.18 15.03 -5.62
C CYS A 76 6.59 15.22 -4.16
N PRO A 77 5.71 15.75 -3.29
CA PRO A 77 5.92 15.71 -1.85
C PRO A 77 6.22 14.29 -1.34
N ALA A 78 6.77 14.21 -0.14
CA ALA A 78 7.04 12.91 0.49
C ALA A 78 5.75 12.11 0.67
N ASP A 79 5.82 10.81 0.38
CA ASP A 79 4.73 9.85 0.56
C ASP A 79 4.24 9.86 2.02
N VAL A 80 2.95 10.14 2.19
CA VAL A 80 2.24 10.05 3.46
C VAL A 80 1.09 9.07 3.35
N TYR A 81 0.80 8.39 4.46
CA TYR A 81 -0.23 7.38 4.54
C TYR A 81 -1.05 7.54 5.82
N LYS A 82 -2.21 6.89 5.90
CA LYS A 82 -3.05 6.93 7.09
C LYS A 82 -2.29 6.40 8.30
N ILE A 83 -2.50 7.04 9.45
CA ILE A 83 -1.80 6.68 10.68
C ILE A 83 -1.98 5.19 11.02
N ASP A 84 -0.92 4.60 11.57
CA ASP A 84 -0.95 3.20 11.98
C ASP A 84 -2.09 2.96 12.98
N GLY A 85 -2.86 1.90 12.76
CA GLY A 85 -4.04 1.55 13.55
C GLY A 85 -5.37 2.08 13.01
N GLU A 86 -5.36 2.91 11.95
CA GLU A 86 -6.58 3.30 11.25
C GLU A 86 -7.29 2.06 10.66
N SER A 87 -8.61 2.01 10.72
CA SER A 87 -9.35 0.84 10.24
C SER A 87 -9.35 0.76 8.71
N CYS A 88 -9.23 -0.45 8.17
CA CYS A 88 -9.17 -0.64 6.73
C CYS A 88 -9.80 -1.96 6.29
N TYR A 89 -10.01 -2.10 4.98
CA TYR A 89 -10.44 -3.34 4.35
C TYR A 89 -9.42 -3.72 3.28
N THR A 90 -9.04 -5.00 3.26
CA THR A 90 -8.16 -5.54 2.22
C THR A 90 -8.87 -5.61 0.87
N GLU A 91 -8.15 -5.90 -0.20
CA GLU A 91 -8.75 -6.02 -1.54
C GLU A 91 -9.85 -7.09 -1.60
N HIS A 92 -9.69 -8.20 -0.87
CA HIS A 92 -10.73 -9.23 -0.74
C HIS A 92 -11.81 -8.91 0.32
N GLY A 93 -11.81 -7.71 0.90
CA GLY A 93 -12.85 -7.23 1.82
C GLY A 93 -12.68 -7.65 3.28
N TYR A 94 -11.52 -8.15 3.70
CA TYR A 94 -11.28 -8.48 5.10
C TYR A 94 -10.99 -7.22 5.91
N LYS A 95 -11.71 -7.05 7.04
CA LYS A 95 -11.43 -5.96 7.98
C LYS A 95 -10.04 -6.15 8.61
N SER A 96 -9.23 -5.10 8.58
CA SER A 96 -7.92 -5.03 9.21
C SER A 96 -7.61 -3.59 9.65
N TYR A 97 -6.33 -3.29 9.86
CA TYR A 97 -5.83 -1.98 10.25
C TYR A 97 -4.61 -1.58 9.40
N CYS A 98 -4.45 -0.28 9.19
CA CYS A 98 -3.35 0.30 8.47
C CYS A 98 -2.06 0.17 9.26
N VAL A 99 -1.01 -0.32 8.59
CA VAL A 99 0.33 -0.41 9.16
C VAL A 99 1.34 -0.08 8.08
N ARG A 100 2.11 0.99 8.27
CA ARG A 100 3.08 1.53 7.31
C ARG A 100 2.49 1.70 5.91
N GLY A 101 1.25 2.21 5.85
CA GLY A 101 0.51 2.46 4.62
C GLY A 101 -0.13 1.23 3.96
N GLY A 102 0.06 0.03 4.51
CA GLY A 102 -0.56 -1.20 4.00
C GLY A 102 -1.79 -1.64 4.80
N CYS A 103 -2.83 -2.10 4.11
CA CYS A 103 -3.94 -2.85 4.71
C CYS A 103 -3.74 -4.35 4.47
N ARG A 104 -3.42 -5.13 5.49
CA ARG A 104 -3.12 -6.57 5.33
C ARG A 104 -3.84 -7.41 6.36
N SER A 105 -4.40 -8.53 5.95
CA SER A 105 -4.92 -9.58 6.86
C SER A 105 -4.21 -10.90 6.55
N SER A 106 -4.19 -11.82 7.52
CA SER A 106 -3.54 -13.12 7.35
C SER A 106 -4.22 -13.94 6.26
N GLN A 107 -5.56 -13.88 6.23
CA GLN A 107 -6.37 -14.54 5.22
C GLN A 107 -6.11 -13.97 3.82
N ASP A 108 -6.16 -12.64 3.69
CA ASP A 108 -5.90 -11.95 2.43
C ASP A 108 -4.50 -12.27 1.89
N TRP A 109 -3.48 -12.25 2.76
CA TRP A 109 -2.10 -12.54 2.36
C TRP A 109 -1.91 -13.99 1.88
N CYS A 110 -2.56 -14.96 2.54
CA CYS A 110 -2.58 -16.33 2.06
C CYS A 110 -3.24 -16.43 0.68
N GLN A 111 -4.37 -15.75 0.46
CA GLN A 111 -5.11 -15.79 -0.79
C GLN A 111 -4.41 -15.07 -1.94
N THR A 112 -3.78 -13.92 -1.70
CA THR A 112 -2.98 -13.21 -2.73
C THR A 112 -1.88 -14.09 -3.31
N LEU A 113 -1.24 -14.92 -2.47
CA LEU A 113 -0.12 -15.74 -2.90
C LEU A 113 -0.54 -17.11 -3.45
N TRP A 114 -1.58 -17.71 -2.88
CA TRP A 114 -1.95 -19.10 -3.17
C TRP A 114 -3.35 -19.27 -3.77
N GLY A 115 -4.06 -18.18 -4.02
CA GLY A 115 -5.42 -18.19 -4.55
C GLY A 115 -6.47 -18.47 -3.48
N ASP A 116 -7.74 -18.47 -3.90
CA ASP A 116 -8.90 -18.38 -3.00
C ASP A 116 -9.01 -19.51 -1.97
N THR A 117 -8.45 -20.69 -2.24
CA THR A 117 -8.50 -21.84 -1.31
C THR A 117 -7.49 -21.76 -0.17
N ALA A 118 -6.63 -20.74 -0.18
CA ALA A 118 -5.61 -20.56 0.83
C ALA A 118 -6.20 -19.99 2.13
N THR A 119 -5.71 -20.48 3.25
CA THR A 119 -6.16 -20.07 4.59
C THR A 119 -4.97 -19.99 5.54
N PRO A 120 -5.01 -19.12 6.56
CA PRO A 120 -4.04 -19.12 7.65
C PRO A 120 -4.03 -20.48 8.32
N ALA A 121 -2.83 -21.00 8.55
CA ALA A 121 -2.66 -22.24 9.27
C ALA A 121 -3.01 -22.05 10.75
N GLY A 122 -3.54 -23.12 11.36
CA GLY A 122 -3.85 -23.15 12.78
C GLY A 122 -2.62 -23.39 13.66
N TYR A 123 -2.90 -23.78 14.91
CA TYR A 123 -1.91 -24.01 15.96
C TYR A 123 -0.74 -24.91 15.54
N GLY A 124 -1.02 -26.02 14.84
CA GLY A 124 0.01 -27.01 14.49
C GLY A 124 1.16 -26.47 13.64
N CYS A 125 0.92 -25.49 12.77
CA CYS A 125 1.99 -24.84 12.00
C CYS A 125 2.50 -23.56 12.65
N MET A 126 1.59 -22.75 13.21
CA MET A 126 1.98 -21.48 13.80
C MET A 126 2.90 -21.66 15.01
N GLU A 127 2.77 -22.77 15.75
CA GLU A 127 3.63 -23.06 16.90
C GLU A 127 5.11 -23.24 16.53
N TYR A 128 5.46 -23.51 15.26
CA TYR A 128 6.86 -23.58 14.84
C TYR A 128 7.60 -22.26 15.09
N ASN A 129 6.89 -21.12 15.08
CA ASN A 129 7.46 -19.81 15.38
C ASN A 129 7.99 -19.69 16.82
N MET A 130 7.53 -20.56 17.72
CA MET A 130 7.90 -20.59 19.15
C MET A 130 8.98 -21.63 19.46
N ARG A 131 9.39 -22.43 18.48
CA ARG A 131 10.34 -23.53 18.70
C ARG A 131 11.77 -23.04 18.58
N LEU A 132 12.62 -23.59 19.44
CA LEU A 132 14.07 -23.43 19.37
C LEU A 132 14.72 -24.72 18.88
N SER A 133 15.81 -24.59 18.13
CA SER A 133 16.70 -25.70 17.81
C SER A 133 17.40 -26.22 19.08
N ARG A 134 18.10 -27.36 18.95
CA ARG A 134 18.90 -27.93 20.04
C ARG A 134 19.92 -26.95 20.61
N ASP A 135 20.48 -26.09 19.76
CA ASP A 135 21.45 -25.06 20.13
C ASP A 135 20.81 -23.78 20.68
N ARG A 136 19.52 -23.81 21.03
CA ARG A 136 18.72 -22.67 21.51
C ARG A 136 18.67 -21.50 20.51
N LYS A 137 18.70 -21.80 19.20
CA LYS A 137 18.55 -20.80 18.13
C LYS A 137 17.14 -20.84 17.56
N ALA A 138 16.58 -19.67 17.26
CA ALA A 138 15.33 -19.56 16.53
C ALA A 138 15.53 -20.01 15.07
N ASP A 139 14.48 -20.58 14.48
CA ASP A 139 14.47 -21.00 13.09
C ASP A 139 14.45 -19.77 12.16
N ASP A 140 15.18 -19.80 11.05
CA ASP A 140 15.24 -18.67 10.10
C ASP A 140 13.96 -18.44 9.30
N VAL A 141 13.10 -19.45 9.26
CA VAL A 141 11.81 -19.43 8.58
C VAL A 141 10.64 -19.39 9.56
N ALA A 142 10.79 -19.96 10.76
CA ALA A 142 9.79 -19.95 11.82
C ALA A 142 10.22 -19.04 12.99
N ASN A 143 9.86 -17.75 12.91
CA ASN A 143 10.31 -16.74 13.87
C ASN A 143 9.38 -15.55 13.98
N CYS A 144 9.64 -14.71 14.98
CA CYS A 144 9.08 -13.38 15.20
C CYS A 144 10.04 -12.29 14.70
N GLY A 145 10.61 -12.47 13.51
CA GLY A 145 11.51 -11.51 12.88
C GLY A 145 12.98 -11.67 13.29
N LYS A 146 13.77 -10.62 13.03
CA LYS A 146 15.23 -10.64 13.09
C LYS A 146 15.76 -9.60 14.07
N SER A 147 16.84 -9.91 14.78
CA SER A 147 17.50 -9.01 15.74
C SER A 147 18.57 -8.19 15.05
N ARG A 148 18.34 -6.88 14.90
CA ARG A 148 19.35 -5.96 14.35
C ARG A 148 20.60 -5.96 15.24
N PRO A 149 21.79 -6.34 14.72
CA PRO A 149 23.03 -6.32 15.48
C PRO A 149 23.43 -4.90 15.91
N ILE A 150 24.13 -4.81 17.05
CA ILE A 150 24.70 -3.54 17.54
C ILE A 150 26.11 -3.30 16.97
N ALA A 151 26.79 -4.36 16.53
CA ALA A 151 28.16 -4.36 16.02
C ALA A 151 28.27 -3.90 14.55
N GLU A 152 29.50 -3.87 14.02
CA GLU A 152 29.84 -3.57 12.62
C GLU A 152 29.03 -4.41 11.61
N GLU A 153 28.62 -5.61 12.01
CA GLU A 153 27.71 -6.50 11.28
C GLU A 153 26.31 -5.91 11.02
N ARG A 154 25.97 -4.74 11.60
CA ARG A 154 24.73 -4.01 11.31
C ARG A 154 24.58 -3.65 9.83
N TRP A 155 25.68 -3.48 9.12
CA TRP A 155 25.70 -3.17 7.69
C TRP A 155 25.52 -4.41 6.81
N ASN A 156 25.56 -5.62 7.39
CA ASN A 156 25.24 -6.84 6.67
C ASN A 156 23.76 -6.88 6.32
N ASP A 157 23.44 -7.67 5.30
CA ASP A 157 22.07 -7.94 4.88
C ASP A 157 21.20 -8.36 6.07
N ALA A 158 20.01 -7.78 6.21
CA ALA A 158 19.06 -8.09 7.27
C ALA A 158 18.70 -9.58 7.33
N GLN A 159 18.84 -10.32 6.22
CA GLN A 159 18.64 -11.77 6.18
C GLN A 159 19.67 -12.53 7.04
N SER A 160 20.89 -12.00 7.15
CA SER A 160 21.99 -12.59 7.95
C SER A 160 21.83 -12.39 9.45
N TRP A 161 20.90 -11.52 9.87
CA TRP A 161 20.70 -11.21 11.28
C TRP A 161 20.11 -12.40 12.05
N PRO A 162 20.39 -12.53 13.35
CA PRO A 162 19.85 -13.62 14.16
C PRO A 162 18.32 -13.56 14.26
N SER A 163 17.67 -14.69 14.02
CA SER A 163 16.22 -14.83 14.16
C SER A 163 15.76 -14.74 15.61
N LYS A 164 14.55 -14.23 15.84
CA LYS A 164 13.91 -14.13 17.15
C LYS A 164 12.84 -15.19 17.29
N VAL A 165 12.91 -15.98 18.35
CA VAL A 165 11.82 -16.90 18.69
C VAL A 165 10.62 -16.12 19.23
N CYS A 166 9.41 -16.52 18.86
CA CYS A 166 8.19 -15.99 19.46
C CYS A 166 8.04 -16.50 20.90
N LYS A 167 7.72 -15.60 21.84
CA LYS A 167 7.63 -15.95 23.27
C LYS A 167 6.28 -16.51 23.66
N THR A 168 5.23 -15.99 23.04
CA THR A 168 3.83 -16.31 23.34
C THR A 168 3.11 -16.79 22.10
N TRP A 169 1.94 -17.41 22.29
CA TRP A 169 1.06 -17.80 21.19
C TRP A 169 0.54 -16.57 20.43
N GLU A 170 0.30 -15.47 21.14
CA GLU A 170 -0.05 -14.19 20.56
C GLU A 170 1.07 -13.75 19.62
N ASP A 171 2.30 -13.63 20.11
CA ASP A 171 3.47 -13.26 19.29
C ASP A 171 3.63 -14.17 18.07
N ALA A 172 3.41 -15.47 18.21
CA ALA A 172 3.51 -16.43 17.12
C ALA A 172 2.55 -16.11 15.96
N GLN A 173 1.36 -15.56 16.23
CA GLN A 173 0.40 -15.16 15.22
C GLN A 173 0.81 -13.88 14.45
N CYS A 174 1.66 -13.02 15.03
CA CYS A 174 2.27 -11.88 14.31
C CYS A 174 3.69 -12.17 13.80
N GLY A 175 4.22 -13.37 14.05
CA GLY A 175 5.49 -13.79 13.49
C GLY A 175 5.37 -14.10 12.00
N ARG A 176 6.10 -15.12 11.56
CA ARG A 176 5.96 -15.65 10.20
C ARG A 176 4.56 -16.22 10.01
N LEU A 177 3.87 -15.78 8.95
CA LEU A 177 2.54 -16.31 8.63
C LEU A 177 2.69 -17.70 8.05
N TRP A 178 1.90 -18.64 8.55
CA TRP A 178 1.78 -19.95 7.96
C TRP A 178 0.48 -20.03 7.20
N CYS A 179 0.51 -20.53 5.96
CA CYS A 179 -0.68 -20.75 5.15
C CYS A 179 -0.85 -22.23 4.82
N LEU A 180 -2.11 -22.66 4.73
CA LEU A 180 -2.56 -23.93 4.18
C LEU A 180 -3.20 -23.67 2.81
N HIS A 181 -3.01 -24.59 1.86
CA HIS A 181 -3.62 -24.51 0.54
C HIS A 181 -3.98 -25.90 0.02
N SER A 182 -5.02 -26.00 -0.82
CA SER A 182 -5.52 -27.28 -1.33
C SER A 182 -4.59 -27.92 -2.37
N ASN A 183 -3.80 -27.13 -3.11
CA ASN A 183 -2.78 -27.65 -4.01
C ASN A 183 -1.40 -27.59 -3.35
N GLU A 184 -0.81 -28.75 -3.08
CA GLU A 184 0.57 -28.90 -2.58
C GLU A 184 1.65 -28.46 -3.59
N LYS A 185 1.26 -28.14 -4.84
CA LYS A 185 2.13 -27.68 -5.93
C LYS A 185 2.05 -26.17 -6.18
N ALA A 186 1.67 -25.40 -5.18
CA ALA A 186 1.65 -23.95 -5.31
C ALA A 186 3.10 -23.48 -5.64
N MET A 187 3.27 -22.94 -6.86
CA MET A 187 4.52 -22.58 -7.57
C MET A 187 5.84 -22.88 -6.83
N LEU A 188 6.30 -24.13 -6.90
CA LEU A 188 7.59 -24.57 -6.33
C LEU A 188 8.78 -23.96 -7.11
N LEU A 189 9.20 -22.76 -6.74
CA LEU A 189 10.60 -22.36 -6.91
C LEU A 189 11.41 -23.05 -5.79
N GLY A 190 12.60 -23.59 -6.09
CA GLY A 190 13.38 -24.45 -5.18
C GLY A 190 13.67 -23.88 -3.78
N TRP A 191 13.52 -22.57 -3.59
CA TRP A 191 13.62 -21.87 -2.30
C TRP A 191 12.53 -22.26 -1.27
N ILE A 192 11.34 -22.68 -1.75
CA ILE A 192 10.13 -22.88 -0.93
C ILE A 192 10.20 -24.15 -0.07
N GLN A 193 10.97 -25.17 -0.46
CA GLN A 193 11.11 -26.41 0.33
C GLN A 193 11.63 -26.16 1.75
N SER A 194 12.54 -25.18 1.91
CA SER A 194 13.04 -24.77 3.23
C SER A 194 11.96 -24.15 4.13
N GLN A 195 10.88 -23.68 3.53
CA GLN A 195 9.77 -22.97 4.19
C GLN A 195 8.58 -23.86 4.51
N GLN A 196 8.63 -25.13 4.10
CA GLN A 196 7.56 -26.09 4.34
C GLN A 196 7.72 -26.77 5.70
N ARG A 197 6.60 -26.90 6.40
CA ARG A 197 6.44 -27.77 7.56
C ARG A 197 5.17 -28.60 7.40
N VAL A 198 4.98 -29.55 8.29
CA VAL A 198 3.78 -30.41 8.32
C VAL A 198 3.06 -30.11 9.61
N ASP A 199 1.77 -29.82 9.53
CA ASP A 199 0.89 -29.73 10.68
C ASP A 199 0.83 -31.10 11.39
N PRO A 200 1.28 -31.20 12.66
CA PRO A 200 1.29 -32.47 13.39
C PRO A 200 -0.09 -33.08 13.58
N GLN A 201 -1.16 -32.27 13.55
CA GLN A 201 -2.53 -32.73 13.81
C GLN A 201 -3.22 -33.19 12.53
N SER A 202 -3.12 -32.41 11.46
CA SER A 202 -3.84 -32.68 10.21
C SER A 202 -3.01 -33.45 9.18
N GLY A 203 -1.68 -33.54 9.36
CA GLY A 203 -0.75 -34.10 8.38
C GLY A 203 -0.60 -33.25 7.12
N ARG A 204 -1.21 -32.06 7.07
CA ARG A 204 -1.17 -31.17 5.90
C ARG A 204 0.13 -30.37 5.86
N SER A 205 0.60 -30.10 4.66
CA SER A 205 1.74 -29.20 4.46
C SER A 205 1.32 -27.73 4.63
N CYS A 206 2.17 -26.96 5.31
CA CYS A 206 2.02 -25.52 5.46
C CYS A 206 3.31 -24.80 5.08
N LEU A 207 3.18 -23.58 4.56
CA LEU A 207 4.28 -22.76 4.10
C LEU A 207 4.37 -21.48 4.91
N ALA A 208 5.57 -21.15 5.38
CA ALA A 208 5.86 -19.89 6.03
C ALA A 208 6.04 -18.77 5.01
N LEU A 209 5.48 -17.61 5.33
CA LEU A 209 5.58 -16.39 4.56
C LEU A 209 6.05 -15.25 5.43
N VAL A 210 6.77 -14.32 4.81
CA VAL A 210 6.99 -13.02 5.41
C VAL A 210 5.65 -12.32 5.55
N TYR A 211 5.29 -12.00 6.78
CA TYR A 211 4.08 -11.30 7.16
C TYR A 211 4.49 -10.34 8.27
N ASP A 212 4.10 -9.08 8.13
CA ASP A 212 4.36 -8.05 9.14
C ASP A 212 3.06 -7.30 9.38
N PRO A 213 2.17 -7.85 10.20
CA PRO A 213 0.88 -7.22 10.44
C PRO A 213 1.10 -6.11 11.45
N MET A 214 1.80 -6.41 12.55
CA MET A 214 2.07 -5.52 13.69
C MET A 214 3.14 -6.14 14.60
N CYS A 215 4.26 -6.61 14.03
CA CYS A 215 5.34 -7.19 14.85
C CYS A 215 6.38 -6.11 15.18
N TYR A 216 6.42 -5.68 16.44
CA TYR A 216 7.47 -4.78 16.91
C TYR A 216 8.44 -5.50 17.82
N ASN A 217 9.72 -5.47 17.44
CA ASN A 217 10.81 -6.08 18.18
C ASN A 217 10.61 -7.58 18.49
N GLY A 218 9.73 -8.29 17.78
CA GLY A 218 9.42 -9.70 17.98
C GLY A 218 8.26 -10.00 18.91
N SER A 219 7.43 -8.99 19.20
CA SER A 219 6.15 -9.17 19.89
C SER A 219 5.00 -8.58 19.08
N CYS A 220 3.83 -9.22 19.17
CA CYS A 220 2.59 -8.63 18.69
C CYS A 220 2.32 -7.36 19.49
N MET A 221 2.24 -6.22 18.82
CA MET A 221 1.70 -5.03 19.47
C MET A 221 0.18 -5.07 19.37
N ALA A 222 -0.49 -4.85 20.51
CA ALA A 222 -1.87 -4.40 20.46
C ALA A 222 -1.92 -3.04 19.75
N LEU A 223 -3.02 -2.76 19.05
CA LEU A 223 -3.26 -1.45 18.42
C LEU A 223 -3.06 -0.28 19.41
N SER A 224 -3.41 -0.50 20.68
CA SER A 224 -3.25 0.47 21.78
C SER A 224 -1.80 0.68 22.24
N SER A 225 -0.88 -0.19 21.83
CA SER A 225 0.55 -0.15 22.19
C SER A 225 1.45 0.33 21.06
N ILE A 226 0.88 0.60 19.87
CA ILE A 226 1.55 1.47 18.90
C ILE A 226 1.76 2.79 19.63
N PRO A 227 3.00 3.31 19.74
CA PRO A 227 3.20 4.68 20.13
C PRO A 227 2.48 5.51 19.06
N VAL A 228 1.25 5.93 19.34
CA VAL A 228 0.57 7.03 18.67
C VAL A 228 0.90 8.26 19.50
N PRO A 229 2.08 8.89 19.32
CA PRO A 229 2.36 10.14 20.00
C PRO A 229 1.54 11.30 19.40
N ILE A 230 0.71 11.03 18.38
CA ILE A 230 0.08 12.08 17.62
C ILE A 230 -1.41 12.12 17.88
N THR A 231 -1.78 13.02 18.79
CA THR A 231 -3.16 13.47 18.92
C THR A 231 -3.44 14.41 17.75
N CYS A 232 -4.16 13.90 16.75
CA CYS A 232 -4.60 14.65 15.59
C CYS A 232 -6.12 14.78 15.65
N ASN A 233 -6.63 16.00 15.47
CA ASN A 233 -8.08 16.26 15.44
C ASN A 233 -8.43 16.87 14.08
N CYS A 234 -9.05 16.05 13.24
CA CYS A 234 -9.49 16.44 11.89
C CYS A 234 -10.98 16.78 11.84
N ASN A 235 -11.62 17.05 12.99
CA ASN A 235 -13.01 17.48 13.12
C ASN A 235 -14.02 16.63 12.30
N SER A 236 -13.78 15.33 12.19
CA SER A 236 -14.59 14.39 11.37
C SER A 236 -14.64 14.71 9.87
N HIS A 237 -13.80 15.62 9.39
CA HIS A 237 -13.68 16.08 8.00
C HIS A 237 -12.34 15.68 7.37
N GLY A 238 -11.66 14.70 7.94
CA GLY A 238 -10.41 14.17 7.42
C GLY A 238 -9.90 12.99 8.23
N VAL A 239 -8.74 12.49 7.82
CA VAL A 239 -8.02 11.40 8.48
C VAL A 239 -6.61 11.84 8.83
N CYS A 240 -6.03 11.25 9.87
CA CYS A 240 -4.66 11.57 10.25
C CYS A 240 -3.66 10.80 9.41
N ASN A 241 -2.61 11.49 8.97
CA ASN A 241 -1.48 10.83 8.34
C ASN A 241 -0.43 10.38 9.37
N ASN A 242 0.55 9.60 8.90
CA ASN A 242 1.67 9.07 9.67
C ASN A 242 2.62 10.14 10.25
N LEU A 243 2.53 11.38 9.77
CA LEU A 243 3.26 12.55 10.32
C LEU A 243 2.43 13.32 11.35
N GLY A 244 1.18 12.90 11.56
CA GLY A 244 0.32 13.45 12.58
C GLY A 244 -0.51 14.67 12.21
N ASN A 245 -0.55 14.98 10.92
CA ASN A 245 -1.36 16.08 10.40
C ASN A 245 -2.62 15.52 9.74
N CYS A 246 -3.64 16.36 9.60
CA CYS A 246 -4.85 15.97 8.91
C CYS A 246 -4.66 15.98 7.40
N HIS A 247 -5.23 14.96 6.76
CA HIS A 247 -5.57 14.94 5.36
C HIS A 247 -7.08 15.14 5.25
N CYS A 248 -7.49 16.32 4.81
CA CYS A 248 -8.87 16.76 4.78
C CYS A 248 -9.61 16.25 3.55
N ASN A 249 -10.89 15.94 3.75
CA ASN A 249 -11.80 15.60 2.67
C ASN A 249 -12.06 16.84 1.79
N PRO A 250 -12.47 16.64 0.52
CA PRO A 250 -12.89 17.75 -0.34
C PRO A 250 -13.93 18.64 0.35
N GLY A 251 -13.72 19.96 0.27
CA GLY A 251 -14.55 20.96 0.96
C GLY A 251 -13.94 21.50 2.25
N PHE A 252 -12.84 20.93 2.76
CA PHE A 252 -12.20 21.33 4.01
C PHE A 252 -10.70 21.59 3.84
N ALA A 253 -10.17 22.61 4.51
CA ALA A 253 -8.75 22.96 4.48
C ALA A 253 -7.98 22.38 5.69
N PRO A 254 -6.75 21.90 5.49
CA PRO A 254 -5.83 21.62 6.60
C PRO A 254 -5.46 22.93 7.34
N PRO A 255 -5.02 22.90 8.61
CA PRO A 255 -4.50 21.73 9.33
C PRO A 255 -5.52 20.93 10.15
N TYR A 256 -6.71 21.46 10.40
CA TYR A 256 -7.71 20.84 11.28
C TYR A 256 -9.00 20.41 10.57
N CYS A 257 -9.13 20.65 9.27
CA CYS A 257 -10.35 20.38 8.49
C CYS A 257 -11.60 21.08 9.07
N LEU A 258 -11.42 22.32 9.54
CA LEU A 258 -12.50 23.15 10.08
C LEU A 258 -12.98 24.18 9.05
N ASP A 259 -12.04 24.82 8.38
CA ASP A 259 -12.30 25.86 7.39
C ASP A 259 -12.61 25.24 6.02
N SER A 260 -13.33 25.97 5.17
CA SER A 260 -13.58 25.54 3.80
C SER A 260 -12.29 25.55 2.97
N GLY A 261 -12.10 24.53 2.13
CA GLY A 261 -10.97 24.43 1.22
C GLY A 261 -11.05 23.25 0.27
N ASP A 262 -9.99 23.03 -0.51
CA ASP A 262 -10.00 22.02 -1.57
C ASP A 262 -9.76 20.59 -1.04
N GLY A 263 -9.24 20.42 0.18
CA GLY A 263 -8.88 19.14 0.77
C GLY A 263 -7.38 18.98 0.97
N GLY A 264 -6.92 17.73 1.10
CA GLY A 264 -5.51 17.38 1.16
C GLY A 264 -4.87 17.69 2.51
N SER A 265 -3.55 17.78 2.54
CA SER A 265 -2.79 17.95 3.79
C SER A 265 -1.74 19.03 3.67
N ILE A 266 -1.30 19.58 4.81
CA ILE A 266 -0.11 20.43 4.84
C ILE A 266 1.15 19.71 4.33
N ASN A 267 1.15 18.37 4.33
CA ASN A 267 2.28 17.56 3.87
C ASN A 267 2.19 17.16 2.40
N SER A 268 0.99 16.83 1.93
CA SER A 268 0.76 16.27 0.59
C SER A 268 0.24 17.29 -0.42
N GLY A 269 0.01 18.53 0.01
CA GLY A 269 -0.59 19.59 -0.80
C GLY A 269 -2.12 19.48 -0.88
N PRO A 270 -2.81 20.54 -1.33
CA PRO A 270 -4.22 20.46 -1.67
C PRO A 270 -4.42 19.77 -3.03
N PRO A 271 -5.58 19.11 -3.27
CA PRO A 271 -6.00 18.71 -4.61
C PRO A 271 -6.25 19.93 -5.51
N PRO A 272 -6.46 19.75 -6.83
CA PRO A 272 -6.81 20.89 -7.66
C PRO A 272 -8.17 21.43 -7.19
N PRO A 273 -8.41 22.76 -7.31
CA PRO A 273 -9.68 23.33 -6.94
C PRO A 273 -10.81 22.56 -7.60
N CYS A 274 -11.82 22.18 -6.83
CA CYS A 274 -13.04 21.66 -7.43
C CYS A 274 -13.63 22.78 -8.27
N GLU A 275 -13.42 22.74 -9.59
CA GLU A 275 -14.29 23.50 -10.47
C GLU A 275 -15.70 23.04 -10.13
N PHE A 276 -16.54 23.96 -9.67
CA PHE A 276 -17.98 23.79 -9.70
C PHE A 276 -18.36 23.64 -11.17
N HIS A 277 -18.13 22.45 -11.74
CA HIS A 277 -18.96 21.98 -12.80
C HIS A 277 -20.34 21.91 -12.18
N PRO A 278 -21.31 22.74 -12.62
CA PRO A 278 -22.69 22.52 -12.24
C PRO A 278 -22.99 21.08 -12.65
N LEU A 279 -23.07 20.19 -11.66
CA LEU A 279 -23.28 18.78 -11.91
C LEU A 279 -24.49 18.66 -12.82
N ALA A 280 -24.33 17.83 -13.84
CA ALA A 280 -25.42 17.12 -14.47
C ALA A 280 -26.46 16.81 -13.38
N HIS A 281 -27.60 17.50 -13.46
CA HIS A 281 -28.76 17.11 -12.69
C HIS A 281 -29.00 15.62 -12.98
N PRO A 282 -29.28 14.78 -11.96
CA PRO A 282 -29.93 13.52 -12.25
C PRO A 282 -31.24 13.88 -12.95
N LEU A 283 -31.42 13.37 -14.17
CA LEU A 283 -32.72 13.43 -14.84
C LEU A 283 -33.72 12.82 -13.86
N ALA A 284 -34.53 13.67 -13.23
CA ALA A 284 -35.74 13.24 -12.58
C ALA A 284 -36.60 12.62 -13.68
N GLU A 285 -36.61 11.29 -13.76
CA GLU A 285 -37.55 10.57 -14.60
C GLU A 285 -38.96 10.96 -14.16
N ARG A 286 -39.59 11.78 -15.00
CA ARG A 286 -40.99 12.13 -14.90
C ARG A 286 -41.77 10.90 -15.36
N PHE A 287 -42.08 9.98 -14.43
CA PHE A 287 -43.08 8.94 -14.63
C PHE A 287 -44.45 9.61 -14.83
N SER A 288 -44.78 9.97 -16.07
CA SER A 288 -46.18 10.07 -16.50
C SER A 288 -46.64 8.67 -16.86
N GLY A 289 -47.36 8.04 -15.93
CA GLY A 289 -47.96 6.74 -16.14
C GLY A 289 -49.08 6.80 -17.18
N THR A 290 -48.93 6.00 -18.23
CA THR A 290 -50.04 5.30 -18.90
C THR A 290 -49.45 4.08 -19.60
N PHE A 291 -49.43 2.93 -18.94
CA PHE A 291 -49.27 1.63 -19.60
C PHE A 291 -50.59 0.87 -19.52
N GLY A 292 -51.30 0.84 -20.64
CA GLY A 292 -52.33 -0.15 -20.90
C GLY A 292 -51.65 -1.50 -21.18
N VAL A 293 -51.99 -2.50 -20.39
CA VAL A 293 -51.59 -3.90 -20.61
C VAL A 293 -52.65 -4.56 -21.48
N SER A 294 -52.26 -4.94 -22.71
CA SER A 294 -52.99 -5.92 -23.52
C SER A 294 -52.27 -7.26 -23.41
N PHE A 295 -52.93 -8.22 -22.76
CA PHE A 295 -52.52 -9.63 -22.75
C PHE A 295 -53.00 -10.29 -24.04
N SER A 296 -52.09 -10.89 -24.81
CA SER A 296 -52.40 -11.89 -25.82
C SER A 296 -51.69 -13.20 -25.48
N TRP A 297 -52.51 -14.18 -25.11
CA TRP A 297 -52.18 -15.59 -24.96
C TRP A 297 -51.92 -16.25 -26.31
N LEU A 298 -50.91 -17.13 -26.41
CA LEU A 298 -50.91 -18.30 -27.30
C LEU A 298 -49.94 -19.38 -26.77
N PRO A 299 -50.12 -20.67 -27.13
CA PRO A 299 -50.07 -21.76 -26.16
C PRO A 299 -48.94 -22.78 -26.37
N SER A 300 -48.85 -23.64 -25.36
CA SER A 300 -48.10 -24.89 -25.19
C SER A 300 -47.99 -25.80 -26.44
N SER A 301 -46.82 -26.42 -26.63
CA SER A 301 -46.64 -27.75 -27.25
C SER A 301 -45.26 -28.34 -26.94
N TYR A 302 -45.27 -29.55 -26.38
CA TYR A 302 -44.29 -30.66 -26.33
C TYR A 302 -43.02 -30.54 -27.20
N VAL A 303 -41.81 -30.96 -26.76
CA VAL A 303 -41.38 -32.31 -26.30
C VAL A 303 -40.32 -32.19 -25.20
#